data_AF-A0A2M9BT56-F1
#
_entry.id   AF-A0A2M9BT56-F1
#
_cell.length_a   1.000
_cell.length_b   1.000
_cell.length_c   1.000
_cell.angle_alpha   90.00
_cell.angle_beta   90.00
_cell.angle_gamma   90.00
#
_symmetry.space_group_name_H-M   'P 1'
#
loop_
_entity.id
_entity.type
_entity.pdbx_description
1 polymer ?
#
loop_
_entity_poly.entity_id
_entity_poly.type
_entity_poly.pdbx_seq_one_letter_code
_entity_poly.pdbx_strand_id
1 'polypeptide(L)'
;MPEPPAPVIDDKVLAYIDSLEQAITQHRSLPALQKLDSVACISDGYVTEAVDKAAVTIWARQFTLTVRYLHQLPTSLLRHQLIWGLSADMFTADNRAQALTTFRATALDSARRAGLSSAEMVFLQKILGEVNPALLD
;
A
#
# COMPACT_ATOMS: atom_id res chain seq x y z
N MET A 1 25.65 -32.77 -4.13
CA MET A 1 25.39 -31.42 -4.66
C MET A 1 25.53 -30.45 -3.50
N PRO A 2 26.32 -29.37 -3.60
CA PRO A 2 26.26 -28.30 -2.62
C PRO A 2 24.89 -27.60 -2.72
N GLU A 3 24.30 -27.25 -1.57
CA GLU A 3 23.09 -26.43 -1.49
C GLU A 3 23.32 -25.07 -2.18
N PRO A 4 22.28 -24.49 -2.82
CA PRO A 4 22.37 -23.12 -3.31
C PRO A 4 22.64 -22.17 -2.13
N PRO A 5 23.47 -21.13 -2.31
CA PRO A 5 23.74 -20.16 -1.24
C PRO A 5 22.44 -19.48 -0.80
N ALA A 6 22.30 -19.28 0.51
CA ALA A 6 21.12 -18.68 1.13
C ALA A 6 20.82 -17.24 0.64
N PRO A 7 19.54 -16.82 0.63
CA PRO A 7 19.10 -15.49 0.19
C PRO A 7 19.38 -14.41 1.26
N VAL A 8 20.64 -14.10 1.50
CA VAL A 8 21.04 -13.18 2.61
C VAL A 8 20.76 -11.70 2.28
N ILE A 9 20.49 -11.36 1.01
CA ILE A 9 20.19 -9.99 0.57
C ILE A 9 18.72 -9.65 0.85
N ASP A 10 17.82 -10.62 0.67
CA ASP A 10 16.38 -10.40 0.73
C ASP A 10 15.91 -10.13 2.17
N ASP A 11 16.40 -10.89 3.16
CA ASP A 11 16.05 -10.70 4.58
C ASP A 11 16.38 -9.29 5.12
N LYS A 12 17.48 -8.69 4.65
CA LYS A 12 17.87 -7.33 5.04
C LYS A 12 16.96 -6.28 4.41
N VAL A 13 16.52 -6.51 3.17
CA VAL A 13 15.56 -5.61 2.49
C VAL A 13 14.20 -5.70 3.16
N LEU A 14 13.75 -6.91 3.55
CA LEU A 14 12.51 -7.09 4.31
C LEU A 14 12.55 -6.35 5.66
N ALA A 15 13.60 -6.60 6.45
CA ALA A 15 13.76 -5.92 7.74
C ALA A 15 13.82 -4.39 7.59
N TYR A 16 14.39 -3.91 6.48
CA TYR A 16 14.38 -2.49 6.15
C TYR A 16 12.98 -1.98 5.81
N ILE A 17 12.20 -2.68 4.97
CA ILE A 17 10.80 -2.36 4.68
C ILE A 17 9.98 -2.33 5.98
N ASP A 18 10.14 -3.31 6.86
CA ASP A 18 9.48 -3.35 8.16
C ASP A 18 9.83 -2.14 9.02
N SER A 19 11.11 -1.74 9.04
CA SER A 19 11.54 -0.55 9.77
C SER A 19 10.93 0.75 9.22
N LEU A 20 10.76 0.84 7.89
CA LEU A 20 10.09 1.97 7.25
C LEU A 20 8.60 1.97 7.59
N GLU A 21 7.94 0.81 7.49
CA GLU A 21 6.53 0.65 7.87
C GLU A 21 6.30 1.09 9.32
N GLN A 22 7.14 0.65 10.26
CA GLN A 22 7.05 1.06 11.65
C GLN A 22 7.24 2.57 11.82
N ALA A 23 8.25 3.16 11.17
CA ALA A 23 8.50 4.60 11.25
C ALA A 23 7.30 5.42 10.69
N ILE A 24 6.65 4.94 9.64
CA ILE A 24 5.47 5.60 9.05
C ILE A 24 4.28 5.42 9.97
N THR A 25 4.00 4.19 10.41
CA THR A 25 2.79 3.85 11.18
C THR A 25 2.82 4.39 12.61
N GLN A 26 3.99 4.48 13.24
CA GLN A 26 4.14 4.99 14.62
C GLN A 26 4.44 6.49 14.68
N HIS A 27 5.20 7.02 13.72
CA HIS A 27 5.72 8.39 13.78
C HIS A 27 5.28 9.29 12.62
N ARG A 28 4.42 8.80 11.71
CA ARG A 28 3.96 9.56 10.53
C ARG A 28 5.12 10.10 9.68
N SER A 29 6.20 9.32 9.59
CA SER A 29 7.44 9.75 8.93
C SER A 29 7.27 9.87 7.42
N LEU A 30 7.14 11.10 6.92
CA LEU A 30 7.17 11.40 5.49
C LEU A 30 8.48 10.96 4.81
N PRO A 31 9.68 11.16 5.41
CA PRO A 31 10.92 10.65 4.82
C PRO A 31 10.95 9.12 4.69
N ALA A 32 10.33 8.39 5.63
CA ALA A 32 10.23 6.94 5.52
C ALA A 32 9.27 6.53 4.39
N LEU A 33 8.16 7.25 4.20
CA LEU A 33 7.26 7.08 3.05
C LEU A 33 7.99 7.27 1.72
N GLN A 34 8.78 8.33 1.59
CA GLN A 34 9.60 8.59 0.40
C GLN A 34 10.63 7.49 0.15
N LYS A 35 11.25 6.96 1.21
CA LYS A 35 12.19 5.83 1.10
C LYS A 35 11.47 4.55 0.66
N LEU A 36 10.29 4.28 1.19
CA LEU A 36 9.50 3.11 0.80
C LEU A 36 9.07 3.20 -0.67
N ASP A 37 8.68 4.39 -1.14
CA ASP A 37 8.38 4.63 -2.56
C ASP A 37 9.60 4.37 -3.46
N SER A 38 10.80 4.80 -3.03
CA SER A 38 12.04 4.47 -3.75
C SER A 38 12.35 2.96 -3.76
N VAL A 39 11.99 2.22 -2.71
CA VAL A 39 12.13 0.74 -2.68
C VAL A 39 11.18 0.10 -3.68
N ALA A 40 9.94 0.61 -3.81
CA ALA A 40 8.99 0.15 -4.83
C ALA A 40 9.53 0.31 -6.27
N CYS A 41 10.40 1.30 -6.52
CA CYS A 41 11.02 1.50 -7.83
C CYS A 41 12.05 0.44 -8.22
N ILE A 42 12.66 -0.23 -7.24
CA ILE A 42 13.76 -1.16 -7.46
C ILE A 42 13.40 -2.60 -7.09
N SER A 43 12.17 -2.85 -6.64
CA SER A 43 11.71 -4.16 -6.19
C SER A 43 11.60 -5.14 -7.35
N ASP A 44 12.09 -6.36 -7.14
CA ASP A 44 11.72 -7.56 -7.90
C ASP A 44 10.69 -8.38 -7.09
N GLY A 45 10.10 -9.41 -7.72
CA GLY A 45 8.84 -10.02 -7.28
C GLY A 45 8.67 -10.31 -5.77
N TYR A 46 9.73 -10.70 -5.05
CA TYR A 46 9.66 -10.94 -3.61
C TYR A 46 9.62 -9.63 -2.78
N VAL A 47 10.48 -8.67 -3.12
CA VAL A 47 10.46 -7.33 -2.51
C VAL A 47 9.14 -6.62 -2.82
N THR A 48 8.57 -6.86 -4.00
CA THR A 48 7.26 -6.35 -4.41
C THR A 48 6.16 -6.78 -3.44
N GLU A 49 6.06 -8.07 -3.10
CA GLU A 49 5.04 -8.54 -2.15
C GLU A 49 5.18 -7.91 -0.75
N ALA A 50 6.42 -7.69 -0.30
CA ALA A 50 6.68 -7.03 0.97
C ALA A 50 6.27 -5.55 0.96
N VAL A 51 6.54 -4.84 -0.15
CA VAL A 51 6.13 -3.45 -0.33
C VAL A 51 4.61 -3.33 -0.44
N ASP A 52 3.94 -4.24 -1.14
CA ASP A 52 2.47 -4.31 -1.22
C ASP A 52 1.86 -4.42 0.18
N LYS A 53 2.34 -5.37 1.00
CA LYS A 53 1.89 -5.57 2.39
C LYS A 53 2.13 -4.32 3.24
N ALA A 54 3.33 -3.75 3.15
CA ALA A 54 3.66 -2.54 3.89
C ALA A 54 2.74 -1.37 3.50
N ALA A 55 2.49 -1.17 2.20
CA ALA A 55 1.61 -0.13 1.69
C ALA A 55 0.18 -0.28 2.25
N VAL A 56 -0.35 -1.51 2.30
CA VAL A 56 -1.66 -1.80 2.88
C VAL A 56 -1.69 -1.51 4.39
N THR A 57 -0.69 -1.95 5.15
CA THR A 57 -0.60 -1.67 6.59
C THR A 57 -0.54 -0.16 6.86
N ILE A 58 0.26 0.56 6.07
CA ILE A 58 0.38 2.02 6.15
C ILE A 58 -0.94 2.70 5.82
N TRP A 59 -1.65 2.25 4.78
CA TRP A 59 -2.98 2.73 4.46
C TRP A 59 -3.95 2.56 5.62
N ALA A 60 -3.99 1.37 6.23
CA ALA A 60 -4.89 1.08 7.33
C ALA A 60 -4.60 1.94 8.58
N ARG A 61 -3.32 2.20 8.88
CA ARG A 61 -2.91 2.91 10.10
C ARG A 61 -2.75 4.42 9.94
N GLN A 62 -2.40 4.89 8.75
CA GLN A 62 -2.09 6.29 8.45
C GLN A 62 -2.81 6.78 7.18
N PHE A 63 -4.05 6.34 6.97
CA PHE A 63 -4.91 6.64 5.83
C PHE A 63 -4.75 8.05 5.24
N THR A 64 -4.97 9.10 6.04
CA THR A 64 -4.91 10.50 5.55
C THR A 64 -3.52 10.89 5.08
N LEU A 65 -2.46 10.43 5.77
CA LEU A 65 -1.08 10.68 5.36
C LEU A 65 -0.80 10.03 4.00
N THR A 66 -1.22 8.78 3.84
CA THR A 66 -1.03 8.00 2.61
C THR A 66 -1.74 8.65 1.43
N VAL A 67 -3.02 9.02 1.58
CA VAL A 67 -3.78 9.67 0.49
C VAL A 67 -3.14 11.00 0.11
N ARG A 68 -2.75 11.82 1.08
CA ARG A 68 -2.10 13.12 0.82
C ARG A 68 -0.76 12.98 0.10
N TYR A 69 0.05 12.04 0.56
CA TYR A 69 1.35 11.75 -0.03
C TYR A 69 1.21 11.33 -1.50
N LEU A 70 0.36 10.33 -1.78
CA LEU A 70 0.14 9.84 -3.14
C LEU A 70 -0.53 10.88 -4.05
N HIS A 71 -1.38 11.74 -3.50
CA HIS A 71 -1.98 12.86 -4.25
C HIS A 71 -0.93 13.88 -4.69
N GLN A 72 0.05 14.18 -3.81
CA GLN A 72 1.16 15.09 -4.12
C GLN A 72 2.20 14.47 -5.08
N LEU A 73 2.26 13.14 -5.18
CA LEU A 73 3.22 12.39 -5.98
C LEU A 73 2.50 11.40 -6.92
N PRO A 74 1.87 11.89 -8.02
CA PRO A 74 1.08 11.05 -8.91
C PRO A 74 1.88 9.98 -9.66
N THR A 75 3.21 10.12 -9.75
CA THR A 75 4.13 9.14 -10.35
C THR A 75 4.69 8.12 -9.35
N SER A 76 4.23 8.15 -8.10
CA SER A 76 4.64 7.20 -7.06
C SER A 76 4.28 5.77 -7.45
N LEU A 77 5.25 4.86 -7.40
CA LEU A 77 5.01 3.44 -7.63
C LEU A 77 4.35 2.78 -6.41
N LEU A 78 4.48 3.39 -5.23
CA LEU A 78 3.76 2.98 -4.03
C LEU A 78 2.23 3.01 -4.22
N ARG A 79 1.70 3.85 -5.11
CA ARG A 79 0.27 3.82 -5.48
C ARG A 79 -0.11 2.49 -6.12
N HIS A 80 0.70 2.01 -7.06
CA HIS A 80 0.45 0.74 -7.75
C HIS A 80 0.52 -0.42 -6.76
N GLN A 81 1.56 -0.42 -5.91
CA GLN A 81 1.74 -1.43 -4.86
C GLN A 81 0.57 -1.45 -3.87
N LEU A 82 0.11 -0.28 -3.45
CA LEU A 82 -1.07 -0.15 -2.61
C LEU A 82 -2.32 -0.76 -3.28
N ILE A 83 -2.56 -0.47 -4.56
CA ILE A 83 -3.72 -0.99 -5.30
C ILE A 83 -3.64 -2.52 -5.42
N TRP A 84 -2.46 -3.07 -5.74
CA TRP A 84 -2.24 -4.50 -5.80
C TRP A 84 -2.42 -5.17 -4.45
N GLY A 85 -1.78 -4.66 -3.40
CA GLY A 85 -1.93 -5.18 -2.04
C GLY A 85 -3.38 -5.16 -1.56
N LEU A 86 -4.12 -4.06 -1.76
CA LEU A 86 -5.54 -3.99 -1.41
C LEU A 86 -6.40 -4.98 -2.21
N SER A 87 -6.07 -5.18 -3.49
CA SER A 87 -6.75 -6.16 -4.34
C SER A 87 -6.48 -7.59 -3.87
N ALA A 88 -5.24 -7.89 -3.47
CA ALA A 88 -4.82 -9.19 -2.93
C ALA A 88 -5.50 -9.49 -1.59
N ASP A 89 -5.54 -8.54 -0.67
CA ASP A 89 -6.26 -8.69 0.60
C ASP A 89 -7.72 -9.05 0.36
N MET A 90 -8.39 -8.36 -0.56
CA MET A 90 -9.80 -8.63 -0.90
C MET A 90 -10.01 -9.93 -1.66
N PHE A 91 -9.02 -10.38 -2.43
CA PHE A 91 -9.09 -11.65 -3.17
C PHE A 91 -9.19 -12.84 -2.22
N THR A 92 -8.52 -12.76 -1.07
CA THR A 92 -8.55 -13.80 -0.02
C THR A 92 -9.84 -13.81 0.81
N ALA A 93 -10.73 -12.82 0.64
CA ALA A 93 -11.97 -12.72 1.40
C ALA A 93 -13.04 -13.72 0.92
N ASP A 94 -13.78 -14.32 1.87
CA ASP A 94 -14.86 -15.28 1.59
C ASP A 94 -15.92 -14.74 0.62
N ASN A 95 -16.25 -13.44 0.75
CA ASN A 95 -17.15 -12.73 -0.16
C ASN A 95 -16.47 -11.47 -0.70
N ARG A 96 -15.72 -11.64 -1.80
CA ARG A 96 -14.94 -10.58 -2.46
C ARG A 96 -15.76 -9.35 -2.84
N ALA A 97 -16.97 -9.55 -3.37
CA ALA A 97 -17.84 -8.45 -3.80
C ALA A 97 -18.31 -7.59 -2.61
N GLN A 98 -18.66 -8.25 -1.51
CA GLN A 98 -19.03 -7.57 -0.27
C GLN A 98 -17.83 -6.87 0.36
N ALA A 99 -16.66 -7.52 0.40
CA ALA A 99 -15.43 -6.93 0.92
C ALA A 99 -15.05 -5.64 0.19
N LEU A 100 -15.08 -5.66 -1.15
CA LEU A 100 -14.81 -4.49 -1.98
C LEU A 100 -15.82 -3.35 -1.74
N THR A 101 -17.10 -3.68 -1.61
CA THR A 101 -18.16 -2.69 -1.34
C THR A 101 -17.96 -2.03 0.03
N THR A 102 -17.72 -2.83 1.07
CA THR A 102 -17.47 -2.33 2.43
C THR A 102 -16.20 -1.49 2.50
N PHE A 103 -15.12 -1.92 1.83
CA PHE A 103 -13.88 -1.17 1.75
C PHE A 103 -14.10 0.23 1.15
N ARG A 104 -14.77 0.31 -0.02
CA ARG A 104 -15.05 1.59 -0.69
C ARG A 104 -15.87 2.52 0.18
N ALA A 105 -16.92 2.01 0.82
CA ALA A 105 -17.76 2.78 1.73
C ALA A 105 -16.95 3.31 2.93
N THR A 106 -16.12 2.46 3.54
CA THR A 106 -15.31 2.80 4.71
C THR A 106 -14.23 3.84 4.39
N ALA A 107 -13.57 3.70 3.25
CA ALA A 107 -12.54 4.64 2.81
C ALA A 107 -13.13 6.03 2.52
N LEU A 108 -14.29 6.09 1.86
CA LEU A 108 -14.98 7.36 1.60
C LEU A 108 -15.49 8.02 2.88
N ASP A 109 -16.03 7.25 3.83
CA ASP A 109 -16.45 7.79 5.13
C ASP A 109 -15.26 8.33 5.93
N SER A 110 -14.17 7.58 5.99
CA SER A 110 -12.93 7.99 6.65
C SER A 110 -12.37 9.29 6.05
N ALA A 111 -12.41 9.42 4.72
CA ALA A 111 -11.97 10.61 4.02
C ALA A 111 -12.81 11.86 4.32
N ARG A 112 -14.15 11.70 4.39
CA ARG A 112 -15.05 12.80 4.79
C ARG A 112 -14.76 13.23 6.22
N ARG A 113 -14.62 12.28 7.16
CA ARG A 113 -14.32 12.57 8.57
C ARG A 113 -12.97 13.23 8.77
N ALA A 114 -11.97 12.83 7.99
CA ALA A 114 -10.63 13.41 8.03
C ALA A 114 -10.51 14.78 7.35
N GLY A 115 -11.59 15.28 6.72
CA GLY A 115 -11.60 16.60 6.08
C GLY A 115 -10.69 16.68 4.86
N LEU A 116 -10.65 15.63 4.03
CA LEU A 116 -9.95 15.68 2.74
C LEU A 116 -10.60 16.74 1.83
N SER A 117 -9.77 17.49 1.13
CA SER A 117 -10.18 18.46 0.11
C SER A 117 -10.89 17.78 -1.07
N SER A 118 -11.63 18.56 -1.86
CA SER A 118 -12.31 18.03 -3.05
C SER A 118 -11.35 17.36 -4.03
N ALA A 119 -10.12 17.90 -4.20
CA ALA A 119 -9.10 17.30 -5.05
C ALA A 119 -8.60 15.95 -4.52
N GLU A 120 -8.31 15.87 -3.21
CA GLU A 120 -7.90 14.63 -2.55
C GLU A 120 -9.02 13.58 -2.58
N MET A 121 -10.29 13.99 -2.45
CA MET A 121 -11.45 13.12 -2.57
C MET A 121 -11.60 12.51 -3.97
N VAL A 122 -11.43 13.33 -5.02
CA VAL A 122 -11.45 12.85 -6.41
C VAL A 122 -10.29 11.88 -6.65
N PHE A 123 -9.10 12.19 -6.13
CA PHE A 123 -7.95 11.31 -6.23
C PHE A 123 -8.17 9.97 -5.51
N LEU A 124 -8.71 10.00 -4.28
CA LEU A 124 -9.08 8.80 -3.53
C LEU A 124 -10.05 7.93 -4.33
N GLN A 125 -11.10 8.51 -4.93
CA GLN A 125 -12.06 7.77 -5.74
C GLN A 125 -11.40 7.03 -6.91
N LYS A 126 -10.34 7.60 -7.52
CA LYS A 126 -9.56 6.91 -8.56
C LYS A 126 -8.87 5.67 -8.00
N ILE A 127 -8.17 5.78 -6.86
CA ILE A 127 -7.55 4.63 -6.19
C ILE A 127 -8.60 3.56 -5.91
N LEU A 128 -9.73 3.93 -5.29
CA LEU A 128 -10.80 2.99 -4.94
C LEU A 128 -11.45 2.29 -6.15
N GLY A 129 -11.48 2.98 -7.29
CA GLY A 129 -11.99 2.44 -8.56
C GLY A 129 -11.02 1.44 -9.21
N GLU A 130 -9.72 1.59 -8.97
CA GLU A 130 -8.68 0.72 -9.53
C GLU A 130 -8.42 -0.54 -8.70
N VAL A 131 -8.78 -0.54 -7.41
CA VAL A 131 -8.77 -1.76 -6.59
C VAL A 131 -9.77 -2.77 -7.16
N ASN A 132 -9.25 -3.91 -7.61
CA ASN A 132 -10.01 -4.93 -8.31
C ASN A 132 -9.46 -6.33 -8.00
N PRO A 133 -10.03 -7.05 -7.01
CA PRO A 133 -9.60 -8.42 -6.67
C PRO A 133 -9.80 -9.42 -7.81
N ALA A 134 -10.67 -9.16 -8.79
CA ALA A 134 -10.93 -10.08 -9.90
C ALA A 134 -9.78 -10.18 -10.93
N LEU A 135 -8.77 -9.31 -10.85
CA LEU A 135 -7.56 -9.40 -11.69
C LEU A 135 -6.57 -10.46 -11.21
N LEU A 136 -6.81 -11.05 -10.03
CA LEU A 136 -5.97 -12.04 -9.37
C LEU A 136 -6.51 -13.48 -9.49
N ASP A 137 -7.68 -13.65 -10.12
CA ASP A 137 -8.30 -14.96 -10.40
C ASP A 137 -7.58 -15.74 -11.52
#